data_AF-A0A4Q3X6Y1-F1
#
_entry.id   AF-A0A4Q3X6Y1-F1
#
_cell.length_a   1.000
_cell.length_b   1.000
_cell.length_c   1.000
_cell.angle_alpha   90.00
_cell.angle_beta   90.00
_cell.angle_gamma   90.00
#
_symmetry.space_group_name_H-M   'P 1'
#
loop_
_entity.id
_entity.type
_entity.pdbx_description
1 polymer ?
#
loop_
_entity_poly.entity_id
_entity_poly.type
_entity_poly.pdbx_seq_one_letter_code
_entity_poly.pdbx_strand_id
1 'polypeptide(L)'
;MNRREFNRNFAIAAGAIGFQPLTRLAQAQMNQAQPNDVTVTASKNGAPVSASGIVYGERDGRKFPLPKVRVSNGREIAITDRLGRYSLPVTEGDIIFVVKPRDYALPLNDINLPQFYRIHKQQGSPKQEFPGIKPTGPLPSQVNFTLKYQKESDEFRVLLFGDPQSRNQEEIGFMMRDVIGDVIGQKAAFGISLGDIAFNDLSIYENHNRAVALLDIPWFNLIGNHDLNFDAADRKDSVETYKSLYGPPYYSFDVGSTHFVV
;
A
#
# COMPACT_ATOMS: atom_id res chain seq x y z
N MET A 1 -12.44 0.93 23.60
CA MET A 1 -11.16 1.11 24.32
C MET A 1 -10.57 2.47 23.95
N ASN A 2 -10.33 3.39 24.89
CA ASN A 2 -9.90 4.76 24.57
C ASN A 2 -8.36 4.89 24.42
N ARG A 3 -7.86 6.01 23.91
CA ARG A 3 -6.42 6.28 23.68
C ARG A 3 -5.50 5.98 24.89
N ARG A 4 -6.01 6.06 26.13
CA ARG A 4 -5.23 5.73 27.33
C ARG A 4 -5.02 4.23 27.51
N GLU A 5 -6.00 3.41 27.14
CA GLU A 5 -5.88 1.96 27.25
C GLU A 5 -4.98 1.37 26.16
N PHE A 6 -4.98 1.96 24.94
CA PHE A 6 -3.99 1.66 23.91
C PHE A 6 -2.57 1.90 24.44
N ASN A 7 -2.31 3.07 25.02
CA ASN A 7 -1.00 3.38 25.62
C ASN A 7 -0.64 2.49 26.81
N ARG A 8 -1.63 1.99 27.57
CA ARG A 8 -1.41 1.11 28.72
C ARG A 8 -1.01 -0.31 28.28
N ASN A 9 -1.71 -0.86 27.28
CA ASN A 9 -1.33 -2.15 26.70
C ASN A 9 0.00 -2.06 25.95
N PHE A 10 0.26 -0.91 25.31
CA PHE A 10 1.56 -0.59 24.71
C PHE A 10 2.69 -0.57 25.75
N ALA A 11 2.48 0.05 26.92
CA ALA A 11 3.49 0.10 27.98
C ALA A 11 3.77 -1.27 28.63
N ILE A 12 2.79 -2.18 28.65
CA ILE A 12 2.97 -3.54 29.17
C ILE A 12 3.79 -4.40 28.19
N ALA A 13 3.61 -4.21 26.88
CA ALA A 13 4.41 -4.91 25.87
C ALA A 13 5.82 -4.29 25.67
N ALA A 14 5.97 -2.98 25.86
CA ALA A 14 7.19 -2.21 25.55
C ALA A 14 8.16 -2.02 26.74
N GLY A 15 8.05 -2.81 27.81
CA GLY A 15 8.87 -2.69 29.04
C GLY A 15 10.39 -2.78 28.88
N ALA A 16 10.94 -2.85 27.66
CA ALA A 16 12.37 -2.93 27.39
C ALA A 16 12.89 -2.02 26.24
N ILE A 17 12.10 -1.16 25.61
CA ILE A 17 12.56 -0.41 24.41
C ILE A 17 12.25 1.08 24.52
N GLY A 18 13.28 1.91 24.43
CA GLY A 18 13.23 3.36 24.61
C GLY A 18 12.27 4.08 23.67
N PHE A 19 11.47 4.97 24.24
CA PHE A 19 10.51 5.83 23.55
C PHE A 19 11.19 6.88 22.67
N GLN A 20 10.86 6.91 21.37
CA GLN A 20 10.62 8.10 20.52
C GLN A 20 9.93 7.64 19.21
N PRO A 21 9.04 8.41 18.54
CA PRO A 21 8.34 9.65 18.90
C PRO A 21 6.83 9.68 18.57
N LEU A 22 6.00 10.23 19.47
CA LEU A 22 4.58 10.59 19.22
C LEU A 22 4.39 11.94 18.50
N THR A 23 5.45 12.51 17.94
CA THR A 23 5.46 13.89 17.40
C THR A 23 5.25 14.01 15.90
N ARG A 24 5.07 12.90 15.16
CA ARG A 24 4.91 12.94 13.68
C ARG A 24 3.47 12.87 13.15
N LEU A 25 2.46 12.95 14.02
CA LEU A 25 1.04 12.87 13.62
C LEU A 25 0.52 14.08 12.83
N ALA A 26 1.22 15.22 12.83
CA ALA A 26 0.73 16.45 12.22
C ALA A 26 1.20 16.70 10.77
N GLN A 27 2.19 15.96 10.26
CA GLN A 27 2.86 16.32 9.00
C GLN A 27 2.44 15.46 7.80
N ALA A 28 1.82 14.29 8.02
CA ALA A 28 1.34 13.41 6.96
C ALA A 28 0.08 13.94 6.23
N GLN A 29 -0.60 14.96 6.76
CA GLN A 29 -1.79 15.57 6.14
C GLN A 29 -1.49 16.75 5.20
N MET A 30 -0.23 17.19 5.06
CA MET A 30 0.11 18.42 4.30
C MET A 30 0.73 18.21 2.91
N ASN A 31 0.92 16.98 2.44
CA ASN A 31 1.45 16.72 1.08
C ASN A 31 0.36 16.53 0.00
N GLN A 32 -0.88 16.94 0.26
CA GLN A 32 -1.87 17.08 -0.80
C GLN A 32 -1.58 18.38 -1.56
N ALA A 33 -1.10 18.23 -2.79
CA ALA A 33 -0.87 19.32 -3.71
C ALA A 33 -2.10 20.26 -3.75
N GLN A 34 -1.83 21.55 -3.57
CA GLN A 34 -2.81 22.61 -3.83
C GLN A 34 -3.35 22.47 -5.26
N PRO A 35 -4.67 22.56 -5.47
CA PRO A 35 -5.24 22.56 -6.81
C PRO A 35 -4.94 23.91 -7.46
N ASN A 36 -4.02 23.93 -8.43
CA ASN A 36 -4.02 25.00 -9.42
C ASN A 36 -5.19 24.72 -10.37
N ASP A 37 -6.16 25.63 -10.38
CA ASP A 37 -7.27 25.65 -11.33
C ASP A 37 -6.73 25.59 -12.77
N VAL A 38 -6.87 24.43 -13.39
CA VAL A 38 -6.87 24.30 -14.84
C VAL A 38 -8.12 23.51 -15.19
N THR A 39 -9.08 24.22 -15.76
CA THR A 39 -10.27 23.66 -16.39
C THR A 39 -9.84 22.71 -17.51
N VAL A 40 -9.92 21.40 -17.26
CA VAL A 40 -9.78 20.39 -18.32
C VAL A 40 -11.18 20.01 -18.78
N THR A 41 -11.44 20.34 -20.05
CA THR A 41 -12.63 19.95 -20.81
C THR A 41 -12.79 18.43 -20.79
N ALA A 42 -14.00 17.98 -20.45
CA ALA A 42 -14.39 16.58 -20.60
C ALA A 42 -14.20 16.14 -22.07
N SER A 43 -13.36 15.13 -22.28
CA SER A 43 -13.22 14.51 -23.60
C SER A 43 -14.52 13.78 -23.95
N LYS A 44 -15.36 14.44 -24.75
CA LYS A 44 -16.33 13.76 -25.62
C LYS A 44 -15.52 13.13 -26.75
N ASN A 45 -15.15 11.86 -26.58
CA ASN A 45 -14.94 10.83 -27.62
C ASN A 45 -14.24 9.63 -26.97
N GLY A 46 -14.74 8.42 -27.23
CA GLY A 46 -14.27 7.15 -26.65
C GLY A 46 -12.86 6.71 -27.07
N ALA A 47 -11.88 7.61 -27.03
CA ALA A 47 -10.47 7.25 -27.09
C ALA A 47 -10.06 6.66 -25.73
N PRO A 48 -9.32 5.54 -25.71
CA PRO A 48 -8.79 5.00 -24.46
C PRO A 48 -7.88 6.04 -23.80
N VAL A 49 -8.17 6.37 -22.54
CA VAL A 49 -7.30 7.21 -21.72
C VAL A 49 -6.03 6.41 -21.45
N SER A 50 -4.86 7.04 -21.55
CA SER A 50 -3.57 6.39 -21.28
C SER A 50 -2.91 7.03 -20.06
N ALA A 51 -2.48 6.20 -19.11
CA ALA A 51 -1.55 6.60 -18.06
C ALA A 51 -0.13 6.48 -18.58
N SER A 52 0.60 7.60 -18.53
CA SER A 52 2.00 7.65 -18.93
C SER A 52 2.83 8.24 -17.80
N GLY A 53 4.09 7.83 -17.72
CA GLY A 53 4.99 8.34 -16.70
C GLY A 53 6.40 7.82 -16.84
N ILE A 54 7.22 8.12 -15.84
CA ILE A 54 8.62 7.71 -15.76
C ILE A 54 8.83 6.96 -14.44
N VAL A 55 9.49 5.81 -14.52
CA VAL A 55 10.06 5.14 -13.35
C VAL A 55 11.49 5.64 -13.15
N TYR A 56 11.76 6.11 -11.95
CA TYR A 56 13.08 6.55 -11.52
C TYR A 56 13.67 5.57 -10.51
N GLY A 57 14.99 5.37 -10.59
CA GLY A 57 15.79 4.89 -9.48
C GLY A 57 16.33 6.08 -8.71
N GLU A 58 16.48 5.93 -7.39
CA GLU A 58 17.11 6.92 -6.54
C GLU A 58 18.27 6.31 -5.77
N ARG A 59 19.45 6.92 -5.86
CA ARG A 59 20.66 6.51 -5.13
C ARG A 59 21.41 7.74 -4.67
N ASP A 60 21.80 7.78 -3.40
CA ASP A 60 22.57 8.87 -2.81
C ASP A 60 21.93 10.26 -3.06
N GLY A 61 20.59 10.34 -2.95
CA GLY A 61 19.80 11.55 -3.16
C GLY A 61 19.64 11.99 -4.62
N ARG A 62 20.12 11.18 -5.58
CA ARG A 62 20.02 11.47 -7.02
C ARG A 62 19.04 10.54 -7.70
N LYS A 63 18.11 11.12 -8.46
CA LYS A 63 17.17 10.40 -9.31
C LYS A 63 17.71 10.20 -10.71
N PHE A 64 17.49 9.02 -11.27
CA PHE A 64 17.86 8.68 -12.64
C PHE A 64 16.75 7.82 -13.28
N PRO A 65 16.53 7.91 -14.59
CA PRO A 65 15.55 7.05 -15.26
C PRO A 65 15.91 5.57 -15.12
N LEU A 66 14.91 4.72 -14.86
CA LEU A 66 15.10 3.30 -14.63
C LEU A 66 14.50 2.48 -15.78
N PRO A 67 15.33 1.95 -16.70
CA PRO A 67 14.86 1.16 -17.83
C PRO A 67 14.50 -0.28 -17.45
N LYS A 68 13.70 -0.94 -18.28
CA LYS A 68 13.31 -2.36 -18.15
C LYS A 68 12.53 -2.71 -16.88
N VAL A 69 11.89 -1.73 -16.25
CA VAL A 69 10.97 -1.94 -15.12
C VAL A 69 9.57 -2.21 -15.65
N ARG A 70 8.87 -3.17 -15.05
CA ARG A 70 7.48 -3.47 -15.40
C ARG A 70 6.55 -2.54 -14.64
N VAL A 71 5.56 -2.00 -15.34
CA VAL A 71 4.44 -1.24 -14.78
C VAL A 71 3.16 -1.89 -15.28
N SER A 72 2.16 -2.04 -14.41
CA SER A 72 0.92 -2.72 -14.74
C SER A 72 -0.30 -1.91 -14.31
N ASN A 73 -1.43 -2.15 -14.98
CA ASN A 73 -2.77 -1.72 -14.59
C ASN A 73 -3.63 -2.89 -14.05
N GLY A 74 -3.01 -4.06 -13.81
CA GLY A 74 -3.69 -5.31 -13.43
C GLY A 74 -4.19 -6.17 -14.60
N ARG A 75 -4.09 -5.68 -15.85
CA ARG A 75 -4.45 -6.44 -17.07
C ARG A 75 -3.31 -6.53 -18.07
N GLU A 76 -2.55 -5.44 -18.19
CA GLU A 76 -1.44 -5.29 -19.13
C GLU A 76 -0.15 -4.95 -18.38
N ILE A 77 0.99 -5.22 -19.02
CA ILE A 77 2.31 -4.87 -18.52
C ILE A 77 3.03 -4.04 -19.58
N ALA A 78 3.45 -2.83 -19.21
CA ALA A 78 4.38 -2.01 -19.96
C ALA A 78 5.80 -2.18 -19.39
N ILE A 79 6.80 -2.18 -20.25
CA ILE A 79 8.21 -2.22 -19.85
C ILE A 79 8.83 -0.86 -20.14
N THR A 80 9.50 -0.27 -19.15
CA THR A 80 10.08 1.07 -19.31
C THR A 80 11.20 1.10 -20.34
N ASP A 81 11.23 2.17 -21.15
CA ASP A 81 12.27 2.39 -22.15
C ASP A 81 13.62 2.85 -21.53
N ARG A 82 14.61 3.19 -22.38
CA ARG A 82 15.93 3.67 -21.93
C ARG A 82 15.88 4.95 -21.09
N LEU A 83 14.80 5.70 -21.18
CA LEU A 83 14.53 6.94 -20.44
C LEU A 83 13.51 6.71 -19.31
N GLY A 84 13.28 5.46 -18.92
CA GLY A 84 12.37 5.09 -17.83
C GLY A 84 10.89 5.27 -18.15
N ARG A 85 10.52 5.58 -19.39
CA ARG A 85 9.16 5.96 -19.77
C ARG A 85 8.29 4.73 -19.99
N TYR A 86 7.02 4.81 -19.58
CA TYR A 86 6.00 3.82 -19.87
C TYR A 86 4.68 4.48 -20.26
N SER A 87 3.79 3.70 -20.87
CA SER A 87 2.42 4.08 -21.23
C SER A 87 1.52 2.86 -21.11
N LEU A 88 0.34 3.00 -20.50
CA LEU A 88 -0.67 1.94 -20.33
C LEU A 88 -2.07 2.50 -20.60
N PRO A 89 -2.96 1.76 -21.28
CA PRO A 89 -4.37 2.12 -21.32
C PRO A 89 -4.96 2.03 -19.90
N VAL A 90 -5.84 2.96 -19.55
CA VAL A 90 -6.53 2.97 -18.27
C VAL A 90 -8.02 3.26 -18.43
N THR A 91 -8.79 2.59 -17.59
CA THR A 91 -10.24 2.76 -17.43
C THR A 91 -10.58 3.13 -15.99
N GLU A 92 -11.77 3.70 -15.78
CA GLU A 92 -12.24 4.03 -14.44
C GLU A 92 -12.20 2.81 -13.51
N GLY A 93 -11.56 2.96 -12.35
CA GLY A 93 -11.33 1.90 -11.36
C GLY A 93 -9.98 1.20 -11.46
N ASP A 94 -9.18 1.48 -12.50
CA ASP A 94 -7.84 0.88 -12.64
C ASP A 94 -6.87 1.38 -11.58
N ILE A 95 -5.92 0.52 -11.22
CA ILE A 95 -4.81 0.86 -10.33
C ILE A 95 -3.53 0.66 -11.13
N ILE A 96 -2.79 1.74 -11.36
CA ILE A 96 -1.49 1.72 -12.04
C ILE A 96 -0.42 1.49 -10.99
N PHE A 97 0.42 0.47 -11.13
CA PHE A 97 1.43 0.13 -10.14
C PHE A 97 2.74 -0.33 -10.76
N VAL A 98 3.85 -0.02 -10.09
CA VAL A 98 5.17 -0.49 -10.49
C VAL A 98 5.45 -1.86 -9.88
N VAL A 99 5.94 -2.79 -10.69
CA VAL A 99 6.45 -4.07 -10.21
C VAL A 99 7.88 -3.81 -9.73
N LYS A 100 8.06 -3.84 -8.41
CA LYS A 100 9.37 -3.62 -7.78
C LYS A 100 10.39 -4.65 -8.32
N PRO A 101 11.46 -4.22 -9.01
CA PRO A 101 12.53 -5.10 -9.42
C PRO A 101 13.48 -5.41 -8.26
N ARG A 102 14.34 -6.40 -8.45
CA ARG A 102 15.48 -6.68 -7.55
C ARG A 102 16.34 -5.43 -7.35
N ASP A 103 16.95 -5.32 -6.18
CA ASP A 103 17.91 -4.26 -5.80
C ASP A 103 17.30 -2.85 -5.67
N TYR A 104 15.97 -2.77 -5.58
CA TYR A 104 15.23 -1.54 -5.39
C TYR A 104 14.13 -1.72 -4.35
N ALA A 105 14.07 -0.83 -3.36
CA ALA A 105 13.01 -0.75 -2.38
C ALA A 105 11.87 0.17 -2.84
N LEU A 106 10.65 -0.19 -2.45
CA LEU A 106 9.47 0.65 -2.62
C LEU A 106 9.49 1.80 -1.58
N PRO A 107 8.96 2.99 -1.91
CA PRO A 107 8.63 3.98 -0.89
C PRO A 107 7.62 3.40 0.09
N LEU A 108 7.75 3.72 1.38
CA LEU A 108 6.83 3.31 2.43
C LEU A 108 6.15 4.55 3.03
N ASN A 109 4.95 4.37 3.57
CA ASN A 109 4.34 5.38 4.44
C ASN A 109 4.84 5.23 5.89
N ASP A 110 4.34 6.09 6.78
CA ASP A 110 4.75 6.13 8.20
C ASP A 110 4.38 4.87 9.01
N ILE A 111 3.65 3.93 8.43
CA ILE A 111 3.27 2.64 9.02
C ILE A 111 3.77 1.45 8.17
N ASN A 112 4.84 1.66 7.40
CA ASN A 112 5.55 0.65 6.61
C ASN A 112 4.72 -0.04 5.51
N LEU A 113 3.60 0.55 5.08
CA LEU A 113 2.86 0.08 3.91
C LEU A 113 3.49 0.60 2.61
N PRO A 114 3.80 -0.27 1.63
CA PRO A 114 4.35 0.13 0.34
C PRO A 114 3.47 1.09 -0.46
N GLN A 115 4.07 2.16 -1.01
CA GLN A 115 3.43 3.22 -1.79
C GLN A 115 3.85 3.11 -3.26
N PHE A 116 3.39 2.07 -3.94
CA PHE A 116 3.86 1.66 -5.28
C PHE A 116 2.80 1.78 -6.38
N TYR A 117 1.68 2.44 -6.10
CA TYR A 117 0.54 2.50 -6.99
C TYR A 117 -0.12 3.87 -7.04
N ARG A 118 -0.94 4.07 -8.08
CA ARG A 118 -1.85 5.20 -8.26
C ARG A 118 -3.21 4.65 -8.68
N ILE A 119 -4.25 5.04 -7.95
CA ILE A 119 -5.63 4.67 -8.27
C ILE A 119 -6.20 5.70 -9.26
N HIS A 120 -6.86 5.22 -10.31
CA HIS A 120 -7.66 6.03 -11.24
C HIS A 120 -9.15 5.78 -10.97
N LYS A 121 -9.73 6.59 -10.08
CA LYS A 121 -11.16 6.54 -9.76
C LYS A 121 -11.67 7.95 -9.55
N GLN A 122 -11.98 8.63 -10.65
CA GLN A 122 -12.17 10.08 -10.67
C GLN A 122 -13.27 10.53 -9.71
N GLN A 123 -14.38 9.78 -9.66
CA GLN A 123 -15.53 10.08 -8.82
C GLN A 123 -15.48 9.40 -7.45
N GLY A 124 -14.45 8.60 -7.18
CA GLY A 124 -14.35 7.81 -5.96
C GLY A 124 -15.37 6.67 -5.92
N SER A 125 -15.44 6.01 -4.77
CA SER A 125 -16.36 4.91 -4.51
C SER A 125 -17.74 5.42 -4.14
N PRO A 126 -18.79 4.61 -4.38
CA PRO A 126 -20.09 4.85 -3.78
C PRO A 126 -19.99 5.04 -2.26
N LYS A 127 -20.96 5.74 -1.67
CA LYS A 127 -21.04 5.86 -0.22
C LYS A 127 -21.36 4.50 0.39
N GLN A 128 -20.53 4.11 1.35
CA GLN A 128 -20.55 2.83 2.07
C GLN A 128 -20.37 3.12 3.57
N GLU A 129 -20.76 2.19 4.44
CA GLU A 129 -20.47 2.23 5.88
C GLU A 129 -18.96 2.16 6.10
N PHE A 130 -18.28 1.21 5.44
CA PHE A 130 -16.82 1.19 5.38
C PHE A 130 -16.35 1.99 4.15
N PRO A 131 -15.77 3.19 4.31
CA PRO A 131 -15.47 4.04 3.17
C PRO A 131 -14.45 3.40 2.22
N GLY A 132 -14.75 3.45 0.92
CA GLY A 132 -13.83 3.05 -0.13
C GLY A 132 -12.87 4.16 -0.57
N ILE A 133 -12.42 4.05 -1.82
CA ILE A 133 -11.53 5.02 -2.48
C ILE A 133 -12.21 6.40 -2.56
N LYS A 134 -11.53 7.44 -2.06
CA LYS A 134 -11.95 8.86 -2.23
C LYS A 134 -11.80 9.30 -3.70
N PRO A 135 -12.55 10.31 -4.16
CA PRO A 135 -12.38 10.87 -5.51
C PRO A 135 -10.92 11.23 -5.81
N THR A 136 -10.35 10.63 -6.85
CA THR A 136 -8.93 10.85 -7.21
C THR A 136 -8.74 12.08 -8.10
N GLY A 137 -9.83 12.64 -8.62
CA GLY A 137 -9.81 13.64 -9.69
C GLY A 137 -9.34 13.05 -11.03
N PRO A 138 -9.18 13.90 -12.06
CA PRO A 138 -8.70 13.47 -13.37
C PRO A 138 -7.30 12.86 -13.27
N LEU A 139 -6.96 12.01 -14.24
CA LEU A 139 -5.63 11.42 -14.30
C LEU A 139 -4.58 12.53 -14.50
N PRO A 140 -3.48 12.57 -13.70
CA PRO A 140 -2.44 13.56 -13.90
C PRO A 140 -1.72 13.36 -15.24
N SER A 141 -1.08 14.40 -15.75
CA SER A 141 -0.30 14.34 -17.00
C SER A 141 0.85 13.34 -16.94
N GLN A 142 1.35 13.02 -15.74
CA GLN A 142 2.35 11.99 -15.49
C GLN A 142 2.06 11.22 -14.20
N VAL A 143 2.19 9.90 -14.27
CA VAL A 143 2.17 8.98 -13.13
C VAL A 143 3.58 8.44 -12.91
N ASN A 144 4.39 9.16 -12.14
CA ASN A 144 5.79 8.81 -11.92
C ASN A 144 5.95 7.89 -10.70
N PHE A 145 6.89 6.94 -10.78
CA PHE A 145 7.31 6.11 -9.66
C PHE A 145 8.77 6.37 -9.35
N THR A 146 9.16 6.39 -8.08
CA THR A 146 10.56 6.48 -7.67
C THR A 146 10.86 5.31 -6.75
N LEU A 147 11.88 4.52 -7.08
CA LEU A 147 12.33 3.37 -6.31
C LEU A 147 13.70 3.67 -5.71
N LYS A 148 13.90 3.35 -4.43
CA LYS A 148 15.18 3.60 -3.77
C LYS A 148 16.12 2.42 -4.04
N TYR A 149 17.32 2.69 -4.53
CA TYR A 149 18.33 1.66 -4.68
C TYR A 149 18.65 1.04 -3.32
N GLN A 150 18.52 -0.28 -3.23
CA GLN A 150 18.80 -1.06 -2.04
C GLN A 150 19.30 -2.42 -2.50
N LYS A 151 20.60 -2.67 -2.39
CA LYS A 151 21.18 -3.96 -2.75
C LYS A 151 20.53 -5.08 -1.93
N GLU A 152 20.12 -6.15 -2.60
CA GLU A 152 19.45 -7.30 -2.00
C GLU A 152 20.32 -8.55 -1.99
N SER A 153 20.13 -9.37 -0.96
CA SER A 153 20.70 -10.71 -0.83
C SER A 153 19.77 -11.74 -1.49
N ASP A 154 20.35 -12.82 -2.02
CA ASP A 154 19.57 -13.99 -2.48
C ASP A 154 19.09 -14.85 -1.30
N GLU A 155 19.74 -14.73 -0.14
CA GLU A 155 19.27 -15.30 1.12
C GLU A 155 18.56 -14.22 1.94
N PHE A 156 17.28 -14.42 2.22
CA PHE A 156 16.45 -13.51 2.99
C PHE A 156 15.38 -14.27 3.78
N ARG A 157 14.77 -13.58 4.76
CA ARG A 157 13.64 -14.08 5.56
C ARG A 157 12.40 -13.26 5.27
N VAL A 158 11.24 -13.90 5.41
CA VAL A 158 9.92 -13.27 5.26
C VAL A 158 9.08 -13.64 6.48
N LEU A 159 8.36 -12.65 7.02
CA LEU A 159 7.33 -12.91 8.02
C LEU A 159 5.98 -13.11 7.31
N LEU A 160 5.30 -14.22 7.61
CA LEU A 160 4.02 -14.57 7.03
C LEU A 160 2.96 -14.60 8.14
N PHE A 161 1.95 -13.74 8.04
CA PHE A 161 0.77 -13.81 8.90
C PHE A 161 -0.39 -14.41 8.10
N GLY A 162 -0.84 -15.59 8.49
CA GLY A 162 -2.06 -16.20 7.97
C GLY A 162 -3.23 -15.85 8.88
N ASP A 163 -4.34 -15.44 8.28
CA ASP A 163 -5.65 -15.26 8.92
C ASP A 163 -5.60 -14.51 10.28
N PRO A 164 -5.06 -13.27 10.36
CA PRO A 164 -5.09 -12.53 11.61
C PRO A 164 -6.50 -12.34 12.18
N GLN A 165 -7.50 -12.18 11.29
CA GLN A 165 -8.95 -12.17 11.54
C GLN A 165 -9.38 -11.46 12.83
N SER A 166 -8.73 -10.35 13.16
CA SER A 166 -9.07 -9.62 14.38
C SER A 166 -10.44 -8.97 14.22
N ARG A 167 -11.37 -9.28 15.11
CA ARG A 167 -12.76 -8.76 15.06
C ARG A 167 -12.88 -7.34 15.58
N ASN A 168 -11.99 -6.94 16.47
CA ASN A 168 -12.07 -5.67 17.19
C ASN A 168 -10.73 -5.30 17.84
N GLN A 169 -10.71 -4.17 18.55
CA GLN A 169 -9.51 -3.64 19.21
C GLN A 169 -8.93 -4.55 20.31
N GLU A 170 -9.75 -5.34 20.99
CA GLU A 170 -9.28 -6.27 22.03
C GLU A 170 -8.43 -7.37 21.40
N GLU A 171 -8.88 -7.92 20.27
CA GLU A 171 -8.18 -9.00 19.55
C GLU A 171 -6.92 -8.52 18.86
N ILE A 172 -6.89 -7.27 18.36
CA ILE A 172 -5.64 -6.63 17.97
C ILE A 172 -4.66 -6.62 19.15
N GLY A 173 -5.15 -6.38 20.37
CA GLY A 173 -4.34 -6.45 21.59
C GLY A 173 -3.77 -7.85 21.87
N PHE A 174 -4.53 -8.91 21.57
CA PHE A 174 -4.03 -10.29 21.66
C PHE A 174 -2.97 -10.56 20.59
N MET A 175 -3.22 -10.18 19.34
CA MET A 175 -2.25 -10.28 18.25
C MET A 175 -0.96 -9.51 18.59
N MET A 176 -1.07 -8.31 19.15
CA MET A 176 0.09 -7.52 19.57
C MET A 176 0.94 -8.24 20.61
N ARG A 177 0.31 -8.86 21.61
CA ARG A 177 1.01 -9.53 22.72
C ARG A 177 1.57 -10.88 22.29
N ASP A 178 0.77 -11.71 21.64
CA ASP A 178 1.04 -13.14 21.46
C ASP A 178 1.66 -13.47 20.09
N VAL A 179 1.55 -12.56 19.11
CA VAL A 179 2.11 -12.78 17.75
C VAL A 179 3.21 -11.78 17.45
N ILE A 180 2.90 -10.48 17.54
CA ILE A 180 3.89 -9.42 17.26
C ILE A 180 5.00 -9.43 18.30
N GLY A 181 4.65 -9.63 19.59
CA GLY A 181 5.63 -9.71 20.68
C GLY A 181 6.72 -10.75 20.46
N ASP A 182 6.39 -11.89 19.83
CA ASP A 182 7.32 -12.99 19.59
C ASP A 182 8.26 -12.76 18.40
N VAL A 183 7.85 -11.89 17.46
CA VAL A 183 8.60 -11.67 16.21
C VAL A 183 9.16 -10.25 16.06
N ILE A 184 8.90 -9.36 17.02
CA ILE A 184 9.46 -8.01 17.01
C ILE A 184 10.99 -8.06 17.05
N GLY A 185 11.64 -7.23 16.21
CA GLY A 185 13.09 -7.20 16.07
C GLY A 185 13.70 -8.34 15.24
N GLN A 186 12.90 -9.27 14.72
CA GLN A 186 13.39 -10.23 13.74
C GLN A 186 13.78 -9.53 12.44
N LYS A 187 14.95 -9.90 11.90
CA LYS A 187 15.43 -9.40 10.61
C LYS A 187 14.74 -10.16 9.48
N ALA A 188 13.84 -9.49 8.79
CA ALA A 188 13.19 -9.96 7.57
C ALA A 188 13.31 -8.90 6.46
N ALA A 189 13.29 -9.35 5.20
CA ALA A 189 13.30 -8.44 4.05
C ALA A 189 11.95 -7.70 3.90
N PHE A 190 10.86 -8.39 4.23
CA PHE A 190 9.50 -7.89 4.29
C PHE A 190 8.62 -8.85 5.10
N GLY A 191 7.41 -8.43 5.43
CA GLY A 191 6.35 -9.31 5.87
C GLY A 191 5.10 -9.18 5.00
N ILE A 192 4.21 -10.16 5.10
CA ILE A 192 2.98 -10.20 4.33
C ILE A 192 1.85 -10.88 5.11
N SER A 193 0.69 -10.24 5.15
CA SER A 193 -0.56 -10.86 5.60
C SER A 193 -1.21 -11.59 4.44
N LEU A 194 -1.51 -12.88 4.60
CA LEU A 194 -2.00 -13.78 3.54
C LEU A 194 -3.52 -13.75 3.35
N GLY A 195 -4.17 -12.63 3.69
CA GLY A 195 -5.61 -12.44 3.63
C GLY A 195 -6.28 -12.66 4.97
N ASP A 196 -7.58 -12.36 5.00
CA ASP A 196 -8.44 -12.40 6.18
C ASP A 196 -7.80 -11.62 7.33
N ILE A 197 -7.43 -10.38 7.02
CA ILE A 197 -6.80 -9.41 7.93
C ILE A 197 -7.79 -9.02 9.02
N ALA A 198 -9.02 -8.68 8.60
CA ALA A 198 -10.16 -8.42 9.45
C ALA A 198 -11.13 -9.61 9.46
N PHE A 199 -12.09 -9.58 10.37
CA PHE A 199 -13.23 -10.49 10.37
C PHE A 199 -14.52 -9.71 10.05
N ASN A 200 -14.68 -9.29 8.80
CA ASN A 200 -15.80 -8.48 8.26
C ASN A 200 -15.95 -7.05 8.81
N ASP A 201 -15.37 -6.72 9.96
CA ASP A 201 -15.32 -5.33 10.47
C ASP A 201 -14.07 -4.62 9.94
N LEU A 202 -14.22 -3.90 8.83
CA LEU A 202 -13.09 -3.22 8.17
C LEU A 202 -12.63 -1.96 8.90
N SER A 203 -13.35 -1.51 9.94
CA SER A 203 -12.93 -0.36 10.76
C SER A 203 -11.63 -0.62 11.52
N ILE A 204 -11.26 -1.91 11.67
CA ILE A 204 -10.08 -2.34 12.41
C ILE A 204 -8.76 -2.14 11.65
N TYR A 205 -8.79 -1.98 10.31
CA TYR A 205 -7.59 -1.96 9.47
C TYR A 205 -6.53 -0.95 9.93
N GLU A 206 -6.96 0.27 10.29
CA GLU A 206 -6.01 1.32 10.70
C GLU A 206 -5.24 0.91 11.97
N ASN A 207 -5.92 0.33 12.95
CA ASN A 207 -5.28 -0.10 14.19
C ASN A 207 -4.51 -1.41 14.02
N HIS A 208 -4.98 -2.32 13.16
CA HIS A 208 -4.24 -3.52 12.76
C HIS A 208 -2.91 -3.13 12.11
N ASN A 209 -2.93 -2.23 11.12
CA ASN A 209 -1.71 -1.79 10.43
C ASN A 209 -0.73 -1.11 11.37
N ARG A 210 -1.22 -0.32 12.34
CA ARG A 210 -0.35 0.28 13.39
C ARG A 210 0.30 -0.76 14.30
N ALA A 211 -0.43 -1.82 14.65
CA ALA A 211 0.13 -2.92 15.43
C ALA A 211 1.23 -3.64 14.65
N VAL A 212 0.96 -4.00 13.39
CA VAL A 212 1.93 -4.65 12.51
C VAL A 212 3.15 -3.77 12.22
N ALA A 213 2.97 -2.46 12.09
CA ALA A 213 4.05 -1.51 11.85
C ALA A 213 5.14 -1.52 12.95
N LEU A 214 4.85 -2.04 14.14
CA LEU A 214 5.84 -2.25 15.21
C LEU A 214 6.97 -3.20 14.82
N LEU A 215 6.78 -4.03 13.80
CA LEU A 215 7.79 -4.93 13.26
C LEU A 215 8.88 -4.19 12.45
N ASP A 216 8.64 -2.92 12.09
CA ASP A 216 9.59 -2.03 11.40
C ASP A 216 10.19 -2.60 10.10
N ILE A 217 9.36 -3.29 9.32
CA ILE A 217 9.71 -3.85 8.00
C ILE A 217 8.60 -3.54 6.99
N PRO A 218 8.88 -3.50 5.67
CA PRO A 218 7.84 -3.37 4.64
C PRO A 218 6.77 -4.43 4.82
N TRP A 219 5.50 -4.03 4.84
CA TRP A 219 4.38 -4.96 5.05
C TRP A 219 3.41 -4.97 3.87
N PHE A 220 3.32 -6.12 3.22
CA PHE A 220 2.40 -6.40 2.12
C PHE A 220 1.13 -7.05 2.64
N ASN A 221 0.05 -7.00 1.85
CA ASN A 221 -1.23 -7.57 2.22
C ASN A 221 -1.85 -8.25 1.01
N LEU A 222 -2.50 -9.38 1.27
CA LEU A 222 -3.47 -10.03 0.40
C LEU A 222 -4.86 -9.70 0.90
N ILE A 223 -5.83 -9.77 0.00
CA ILE A 223 -7.25 -9.70 0.35
C ILE A 223 -7.80 -11.10 0.59
N GLY A 224 -8.49 -11.31 1.70
CA GLY A 224 -9.29 -12.50 1.98
C GLY A 224 -10.78 -12.29 1.78
N ASN A 225 -11.59 -13.33 2.01
CA ASN A 225 -13.04 -13.22 1.91
C ASN A 225 -13.66 -12.41 3.06
N HIS A 226 -13.01 -12.36 4.23
CA HIS A 226 -13.43 -11.55 5.37
C HIS A 226 -12.99 -10.08 5.29
N ASP A 227 -12.17 -9.75 4.29
CA ASP A 227 -11.68 -8.40 4.00
C ASP A 227 -12.59 -7.64 3.01
N LEU A 228 -13.64 -8.32 2.51
CA LEU A 228 -14.63 -7.74 1.62
C LEU A 228 -15.60 -6.84 2.39
N ASN A 229 -15.94 -5.72 1.76
CA ASN A 229 -16.99 -4.86 2.22
C ASN A 229 -18.37 -5.41 1.80
N PHE A 230 -19.07 -6.01 2.75
CA PHE A 230 -20.40 -6.59 2.56
C PHE A 230 -21.54 -5.56 2.50
N ASP A 231 -21.27 -4.28 2.78
CA ASP A 231 -22.25 -3.21 2.57
C ASP A 231 -22.40 -2.82 1.08
N ALA A 232 -21.47 -3.27 0.24
CA ALA A 232 -21.39 -2.87 -1.15
C ALA A 232 -22.56 -3.46 -1.95
N ALA A 233 -23.20 -2.63 -2.79
CA ALA A 233 -24.30 -3.07 -3.63
C ALA A 233 -23.90 -4.12 -4.67
N ASP A 234 -22.65 -4.07 -5.14
CA ASP A 234 -22.10 -4.96 -6.16
C ASP A 234 -20.73 -5.52 -5.75
N ARG A 235 -20.41 -6.71 -6.24
CA ARG A 235 -19.09 -7.37 -6.02
C ARG A 235 -17.91 -6.47 -6.40
N LYS A 236 -18.03 -5.68 -7.46
CA LYS A 236 -16.94 -4.78 -7.92
C LYS A 236 -16.55 -3.75 -6.86
N ASP A 237 -17.50 -3.31 -6.04
CA ASP A 237 -17.32 -2.26 -5.05
C ASP A 237 -17.00 -2.84 -3.65
N SER A 238 -17.14 -4.15 -3.47
CA SER A 238 -16.81 -4.84 -2.21
C SER A 238 -15.33 -4.80 -1.83
N VAL A 239 -14.45 -4.48 -2.78
CA VAL A 239 -12.99 -4.44 -2.56
C VAL A 239 -12.44 -3.02 -2.39
N GLU A 240 -13.30 -2.00 -2.41
CA GLU A 240 -12.87 -0.60 -2.49
C GLU A 240 -12.24 -0.10 -1.19
N THR A 241 -12.74 -0.56 -0.03
CA THR A 241 -12.12 -0.27 1.28
C THR A 241 -10.70 -0.82 1.33
N TYR A 242 -10.49 -2.08 0.93
CA TYR A 242 -9.17 -2.70 0.82
C TYR A 242 -8.26 -1.92 -0.14
N LYS A 243 -8.71 -1.66 -1.37
CA LYS A 243 -7.94 -0.92 -2.38
C LYS A 243 -7.54 0.48 -1.90
N SER A 244 -8.40 1.14 -1.13
CA SER A 244 -8.14 2.48 -0.62
C SER A 244 -6.90 2.54 0.30
N LEU A 245 -6.58 1.43 0.98
CA LEU A 245 -5.48 1.32 1.93
C LEU A 245 -4.26 0.59 1.37
N TYR A 246 -4.48 -0.50 0.64
CA TYR A 246 -3.42 -1.43 0.23
C TYR A 246 -3.12 -1.42 -1.27
N GLY A 247 -4.01 -0.84 -2.09
CA GLY A 247 -3.82 -0.71 -3.52
C GLY A 247 -4.31 -1.91 -4.34
N PRO A 248 -3.55 -2.38 -5.34
CA PRO A 248 -4.03 -3.44 -6.23
C PRO A 248 -4.25 -4.76 -5.47
N PRO A 249 -5.37 -5.48 -5.68
CA PRO A 249 -5.62 -6.76 -5.01
C PRO A 249 -4.75 -7.90 -5.56
N TYR A 250 -4.21 -7.74 -6.77
CA TYR A 250 -3.27 -8.68 -7.39
C TYR A 250 -2.06 -7.91 -7.91
N TYR A 251 -0.86 -8.33 -7.55
CA TYR A 251 0.38 -7.66 -7.90
C TYR A 251 1.58 -8.60 -7.84
N SER A 252 2.76 -8.10 -8.16
CA SER A 252 3.99 -8.87 -8.04
C SER A 252 5.18 -7.99 -7.73
N PHE A 253 6.24 -8.60 -7.20
CA PHE A 253 7.50 -7.93 -6.92
C PHE A 253 8.64 -8.94 -6.81
N ASP A 254 9.86 -8.47 -7.03
CA ASP A 254 11.07 -9.28 -6.87
C ASP A 254 11.71 -9.00 -5.50
N VAL A 255 12.28 -10.01 -4.84
CA VAL A 255 13.23 -9.86 -3.73
C VAL A 255 14.37 -10.85 -3.92
N GLY A 256 15.60 -10.35 -3.99
CA GLY A 256 16.76 -11.21 -4.28
C GLY A 256 16.60 -11.92 -5.62
N SER A 257 16.67 -13.25 -5.64
CA SER A 257 16.45 -14.08 -6.83
C SER A 257 15.00 -14.58 -7.01
N THR A 258 14.06 -14.13 -6.17
CA THR A 258 12.69 -14.68 -6.12
C THR A 258 11.67 -13.66 -6.63
N HIS A 259 10.74 -14.12 -7.47
CA HIS A 259 9.58 -13.36 -7.91
C HIS A 259 8.34 -13.79 -7.13
N PHE A 260 7.70 -12.84 -6.43
CA PHE A 260 6.46 -13.06 -5.68
C PHE A 260 5.27 -12.65 -6.54
N VAL A 261 4.31 -13.55 -6.70
CA VAL A 261 3.00 -13.26 -7.32
C VAL A 261 1.97 -13.31 -6.20
N VAL A 262 1.27 -12.20 -6.02
CA VAL A 262 0.32 -11.94 -4.94
C VAL A 262 -1.07 -11.76 -5.52
#